data_AF-X1LW97-F1
#
_entry.id   AF-X1LW97-F1
#
_cell.length_a   1.000
_cell.length_b   1.000
_cell.length_c   1.000
_cell.angle_alpha   90.00
_cell.angle_beta   90.00
_cell.angle_gamma   90.00
#
_symmetry.space_group_name_H-M   'P 1'
#
loop_
_entity.id
_entity.type
_entity.pdbx_description
1 polymer ?
#
loop_
_entity_poly.entity_id
_entity_poly.type
_entity_poly.pdbx_seq_one_letter_code
_entity_poly.pdbx_strand_id
1 'polypeptide(L)'
;MNLGFENIGVALLFTTLAGFSTGIGSTIAYFIKKPKMQYLSFSLGFSAGVMIYISFMELIPSAIKNVGELWGVIAFFIGIGFIGLIDIVIPKTENPHHFIETSTTTKNQIDKPLLRTGLFTALAIGIHNLPEGLATFGTTLSD
;
A
#
# COMPACT_ATOMS: atom_id res chain seq x y z
N MET A 1 17.92 -23.75 6.88
CA MET A 1 17.16 -22.58 7.37
C MET A 1 17.45 -22.44 8.85
N ASN A 2 18.40 -21.58 9.22
CA ASN A 2 18.72 -21.35 10.64
C ASN A 2 17.72 -20.32 11.16
N LEU A 3 16.53 -20.78 11.59
CA LEU A 3 15.45 -19.93 12.11
C LEU A 3 15.79 -19.46 13.52
N GLY A 4 16.86 -18.69 13.66
CA GLY A 4 17.19 -18.03 14.93
C GLY A 4 16.12 -16.99 15.26
N PHE A 5 15.75 -16.87 16.54
CA PHE A 5 14.85 -15.82 17.04
C PHE A 5 15.31 -14.40 16.62
N GLU A 6 16.61 -14.23 16.36
CA GLU A 6 17.19 -12.98 15.84
C GLU A 6 16.65 -12.60 14.45
N ASN A 7 16.50 -13.55 13.52
CA ASN A 7 16.02 -13.26 12.16
C ASN A 7 14.56 -12.83 12.15
N ILE A 8 13.74 -13.38 13.05
CA ILE A 8 12.34 -12.99 13.21
C ILE A 8 12.25 -11.57 13.78
N GLY A 9 13.08 -11.23 14.77
CA GLY A 9 13.12 -9.89 15.35
C GLY A 9 13.49 -8.82 14.33
N VAL A 10 14.51 -9.09 13.50
CA VAL A 10 14.94 -8.19 12.42
C VAL A 10 13.86 -8.05 11.33
N ALA A 11 13.26 -9.16 10.89
CA ALA A 11 12.18 -9.14 9.91
C ALA A 11 10.96 -8.35 10.40
N LEU A 12 10.58 -8.50 11.67
CA LEU A 12 9.52 -7.70 12.30
C LEU A 12 9.90 -6.22 12.40
N LEU A 13 11.15 -5.91 12.76
CA LEU A 13 11.62 -4.54 12.85
C LEU A 13 11.55 -3.84 11.49
N PHE A 14 12.07 -4.43 10.42
CA PHE A 14 12.02 -3.85 9.08
C PHE A 14 10.58 -3.73 8.56
N THR A 15 9.74 -4.73 8.77
CA THR A 15 8.32 -4.66 8.39
C THR A 15 7.59 -3.55 9.15
N THR A 16 7.89 -3.38 10.44
CA THR A 16 7.31 -2.31 11.27
C THR A 16 7.79 -0.94 10.81
N LEU A 17 9.09 -0.77 10.55
CA LEU A 17 9.65 0.48 10.05
C LEU A 17 9.07 0.86 8.68
N ALA A 18 8.89 -0.13 7.79
CA ALA A 18 8.20 0.06 6.51
C ALA A 18 6.76 0.55 6.74
N GLY A 19 5.99 -0.07 7.64
CA GLY A 19 4.65 0.39 7.99
C GLY A 19 4.62 1.81 8.58
N PHE A 20 5.56 2.14 9.47
CA PHE A 20 5.69 3.48 10.06
C PHE A 20 5.97 4.56 9.02
N SER A 21 6.62 4.23 7.91
CA SER A 21 6.86 5.19 6.81
C SER A 21 5.55 5.78 6.24
N THR A 22 4.48 4.99 6.20
CA THR A 22 3.14 5.47 5.79
C THR A 22 2.58 6.48 6.80
N GLY A 23 2.78 6.22 8.09
CA GLY A 23 2.43 7.16 9.17
C GLY A 23 3.20 8.48 9.08
N ILE A 24 4.50 8.41 8.79
CA ILE A 24 5.34 9.61 8.58
C ILE A 24 4.85 10.39 7.34
N GLY A 25 4.64 9.71 6.22
CA GLY A 25 4.14 10.32 4.98
C GLY A 25 2.78 11.01 5.17
N SER A 26 1.84 10.36 5.86
CA SER A 26 0.53 10.94 6.17
C SER A 26 0.63 12.15 7.11
N THR A 27 1.55 12.11 8.09
CA THR A 27 1.82 13.25 8.98
C THR A 27 2.36 14.45 8.19
N ILE A 28 3.29 14.22 7.25
CA ILE A 28 3.79 15.29 6.37
C ILE A 28 2.65 15.84 5.51
N ALA A 29 1.84 14.97 4.91
CA ALA A 29 0.71 15.36 4.07
C ALA A 29 -0.34 16.19 4.83
N TYR A 30 -0.56 15.91 6.12
CA TYR A 30 -1.47 16.66 6.98
C TYR A 30 -1.12 18.16 7.08
N PHE A 31 0.17 18.51 7.06
CA PHE A 31 0.59 19.92 7.09
C PHE A 31 0.48 20.63 5.73
N ILE A 32 0.26 19.90 4.64
CA ILE A 32 0.16 20.45 3.27
C ILE A 32 -1.31 20.80 2.98
N LYS A 33 -1.71 22.03 3.28
CA LYS A 33 -3.10 22.49 3.07
C LYS A 33 -3.57 22.50 1.61
N LYS A 34 -2.65 22.70 0.65
CA LYS A 34 -2.95 22.78 -0.79
C LYS A 34 -1.89 22.04 -1.60
N PRO A 35 -2.00 20.71 -1.75
CA PRO A 35 -1.03 19.94 -2.52
C PRO A 35 -1.14 20.33 -4.00
N LYS A 36 0.00 20.57 -4.66
CA LYS A 36 0.02 20.76 -6.11
C LYS A 36 -0.07 19.39 -6.78
N MET A 37 -0.91 19.28 -7.82
CA MET A 37 -1.09 18.04 -8.58
C MET A 37 0.23 17.47 -9.10
N GLN A 38 1.18 18.31 -9.50
CA GLN A 38 2.52 17.90 -9.95
C GLN A 38 3.26 17.06 -8.89
N TYR A 39 3.23 17.47 -7.61
CA TYR A 39 3.90 16.74 -6.54
C TYR A 39 3.18 15.43 -6.21
N LEU A 40 1.84 15.42 -6.25
CA LEU A 40 1.05 14.22 -6.04
C LEU A 40 1.32 13.18 -7.13
N SER A 41 1.26 13.59 -8.41
CA SER A 41 1.53 12.72 -9.54
C SER A 41 2.97 12.22 -9.55
N PHE A 42 3.94 13.07 -9.19
CA PHE A 42 5.33 12.66 -9.04
C PHE A 42 5.50 11.61 -7.94
N SER A 43 4.91 11.83 -6.75
CA SER A 43 5.00 10.90 -5.63
C SER A 43 4.35 9.55 -5.94
N LEU A 44 3.16 9.56 -6.57
CA LEU A 44 2.46 8.33 -6.99
C LEU A 44 3.25 7.57 -8.06
N GLY A 45 3.78 8.29 -9.05
CA GLY A 45 4.62 7.69 -10.10
C GLY A 45 5.92 7.11 -9.56
N PHE A 46 6.57 7.80 -8.62
CA PHE A 46 7.77 7.31 -7.94
C PHE A 46 7.48 6.03 -7.14
N SER A 47 6.40 6.03 -6.34
CA SER A 47 5.98 4.85 -5.58
C SER A 47 5.64 3.67 -6.48
N ALA A 48 4.86 3.88 -7.54
CA ALA A 48 4.56 2.83 -8.51
C ALA A 48 5.82 2.28 -9.18
N GLY A 49 6.79 3.15 -9.51
CA GLY A 49 8.08 2.75 -10.07
C GLY A 49 8.90 1.87 -9.13
N VAL A 50 8.99 2.24 -7.85
CA VAL A 50 9.68 1.45 -6.81
C VAL A 50 9.04 0.06 -6.67
N MET A 51 7.71 -0.02 -6.62
CA MET A 51 7.00 -1.31 -6.48
C MET A 51 7.15 -2.20 -7.71
N ILE A 52 7.14 -1.63 -8.92
CA ILE A 52 7.44 -2.37 -10.15
C ILE A 52 8.88 -2.90 -10.10
N TYR A 53 9.85 -2.08 -9.70
CA TYR A 53 11.25 -2.50 -9.59
C TYR A 53 11.40 -3.68 -8.62
N ILE A 54 10.92 -3.54 -7.39
CA ILE A 54 10.99 -4.60 -6.36
C ILE A 54 10.32 -5.87 -6.87
N SER A 55 9.13 -5.75 -7.47
CA SER A 55 8.38 -6.91 -7.98
C SER A 55 9.16 -7.69 -9.06
N PHE A 56 9.71 -7.00 -10.05
CA PHE A 56 10.34 -7.65 -11.21
C PHE A 56 11.82 -8.00 -11.00
N MET A 57 12.56 -7.19 -10.25
CA MET A 57 14.00 -7.37 -10.07
C MET A 57 14.36 -8.17 -8.84
N GLU A 58 13.49 -8.21 -7.82
CA GLU A 58 13.78 -8.90 -6.56
C GLU A 58 12.81 -10.07 -6.34
N LEU A 59 11.50 -9.81 -6.30
CA LEU A 59 10.51 -10.82 -5.89
C LEU A 59 10.33 -11.95 -6.91
N ILE A 60 10.11 -11.63 -8.19
CA ILE A 60 9.92 -12.67 -9.23
C ILE A 60 11.18 -13.55 -9.36
N PRO A 61 12.41 -13.00 -9.50
CA PRO A 61 13.61 -13.82 -9.60
C PRO A 61 13.84 -14.68 -8.35
N SER A 62 13.59 -14.13 -7.16
CA SER A 62 13.68 -14.89 -5.90
C SER A 62 12.66 -16.03 -5.85
N ALA A 63 11.41 -15.78 -6.25
CA ALA A 63 10.38 -16.82 -6.32
C ALA A 63 10.78 -17.94 -7.30
N ILE A 64 11.20 -17.60 -8.52
CA ILE A 64 11.64 -18.58 -9.52
C ILE A 64 12.83 -19.40 -9.01
N LYS A 65 13.79 -18.77 -8.33
CA LYS A 65 14.95 -19.46 -7.72
C LYS A 65 14.53 -20.46 -6.64
N ASN A 66 13.51 -20.12 -5.84
CA ASN A 66 13.10 -20.92 -4.68
C ASN A 66 12.11 -22.04 -5.03
N VAL A 67 11.15 -21.82 -5.93
CA VAL A 67 10.09 -22.78 -6.26
C VAL A 67 10.13 -23.31 -7.71
N GLY A 68 11.03 -22.77 -8.54
CA GLY A 68 11.13 -23.09 -9.97
C GLY A 68 10.28 -22.19 -10.85
N GLU A 69 10.63 -22.14 -12.15
CA GLU A 69 10.02 -21.21 -13.13
C GLU A 69 8.51 -21.38 -13.25
N LEU A 70 8.03 -22.61 -13.46
CA LEU A 70 6.61 -22.89 -13.64
C LEU A 70 5.77 -22.47 -12.42
N TRP A 71 6.20 -22.87 -11.22
CA TRP A 71 5.49 -22.54 -9.99
C TRP A 71 5.59 -21.06 -9.63
N GLY A 72 6.73 -20.41 -9.91
CA GLY A 72 6.91 -18.97 -9.73
C GLY A 72 5.95 -18.16 -10.62
N VAL A 73 5.83 -18.52 -11.90
CA VAL A 73 4.91 -17.86 -12.84
C VAL A 73 3.45 -18.10 -12.45
N ILE A 74 3.07 -19.33 -12.08
CA ILE A 74 1.71 -19.64 -11.60
C ILE A 74 1.39 -18.80 -10.35
N ALA A 75 2.29 -18.76 -9.36
CA ALA A 75 2.10 -17.97 -8.15
C ALA A 75 1.98 -16.47 -8.44
N PHE A 76 2.74 -15.94 -9.41
CA PHE A 76 2.64 -14.55 -9.84
C PHE A 76 1.24 -14.20 -10.37
N PHE A 77 0.69 -15.02 -11.29
CA PHE A 77 -0.66 -14.79 -11.81
C PHE A 77 -1.75 -15.00 -10.77
N ILE A 78 -1.58 -15.95 -9.85
CA ILE A 78 -2.47 -16.12 -8.69
C ILE A 78 -2.43 -14.85 -7.83
N GLY A 79 -1.25 -14.27 -7.59
CA GLY A 79 -1.10 -13.00 -6.87
C GLY A 79 -1.84 -11.84 -7.54
N ILE A 80 -1.75 -11.73 -8.87
CA ILE A 80 -2.53 -10.74 -9.65
C ILE A 80 -4.04 -10.97 -9.47
N GLY A 81 -4.50 -12.22 -9.57
CA GLY A 81 -5.91 -12.56 -9.33
C GLY A 81 -6.37 -12.24 -7.91
N PHE A 82 -5.53 -12.51 -6.92
CA PHE A 82 -5.80 -12.24 -5.51
C PHE A 82 -5.93 -10.74 -5.23
N ILE A 83 -5.01 -9.90 -5.73
CA ILE A 83 -5.13 -8.45 -5.55
C ILE A 83 -6.33 -7.88 -6.33
N GLY A 84 -6.66 -8.45 -7.50
CA GLY A 84 -7.87 -8.08 -8.24
C GLY A 84 -9.16 -8.42 -7.48
N LEU A 85 -9.20 -9.57 -6.80
CA LEU A 85 -10.32 -9.94 -5.93
C LEU A 85 -10.45 -8.97 -4.75
N ILE A 86 -9.32 -8.61 -4.14
CA ILE A 86 -9.26 -7.61 -3.07
C ILE A 86 -9.83 -6.26 -3.55
N ASP A 87 -9.44 -5.79 -4.73
CA ASP A 87 -9.92 -4.51 -5.30
C ASP A 87 -11.44 -4.53 -5.54
N ILE A 88 -12.01 -5.67 -5.93
CA ILE A 88 -13.46 -5.84 -6.10
C ILE A 88 -14.20 -5.79 -4.75
N VAL A 89 -13.60 -6.36 -3.70
CA VAL A 89 -14.20 -6.43 -2.36
C VAL A 89 -14.18 -5.07 -1.66
N ILE A 90 -13.19 -4.22 -1.95
CA ILE A 90 -13.14 -2.86 -1.43
C ILE A 90 -14.23 -2.03 -2.13
N PRO A 91 -15.28 -1.59 -1.42
CA PRO A 91 -16.32 -0.78 -2.04
C PRO A 91 -15.69 0.51 -2.54
N LYS A 92 -15.86 0.82 -3.84
CA LYS A 92 -15.55 2.14 -4.38
C LYS A 92 -16.52 3.14 -3.74
N THR A 93 -16.14 3.69 -2.59
CA THR A 93 -16.86 4.81 -1.99
C THR A 93 -16.94 5.91 -3.04
N GLU A 94 -18.17 6.33 -3.29
CA GLU A 94 -18.64 7.12 -4.42
C GLU A 94 -17.64 8.11 -5.01
N ASN A 95 -17.48 7.97 -6.33
CA ASN A 95 -16.93 8.93 -7.27
C ASN A 95 -17.19 10.41 -6.90
N PRO A 96 -16.18 11.18 -6.44
CA PRO A 96 -16.30 12.61 -6.19
C PRO A 96 -16.28 13.47 -7.47
N HIS A 97 -16.71 12.97 -8.63
CA HIS A 97 -16.81 13.78 -9.87
C HIS A 97 -17.89 14.88 -9.84
N HIS A 98 -18.27 15.35 -8.66
CA HIS A 98 -18.83 16.67 -8.47
C HIS A 98 -17.88 17.49 -7.61
N PHE A 99 -16.90 18.14 -8.26
CA PHE A 99 -16.33 19.38 -7.75
C PHE A 99 -17.49 20.40 -7.67
N ILE A 100 -18.23 20.40 -6.56
CA ILE A 100 -19.11 21.50 -6.24
C ILE A 100 -18.16 22.65 -5.86
N GLU A 101 -18.09 23.65 -6.73
CA GLU A 101 -17.59 24.96 -6.36
C GLU A 101 -18.29 25.39 -5.06
N THR A 102 -17.57 25.34 -3.93
CA THR A 102 -18.02 25.95 -2.68
C THR A 102 -17.95 27.46 -2.82
N SER A 103 -18.89 28.02 -3.59
CA SER A 103 -19.37 29.37 -3.41
C SER A 103 -20.70 29.28 -2.66
N THR A 104 -20.75 29.95 -1.51
CA THR A 104 -21.94 30.31 -0.73
C THR A 104 -22.57 29.27 0.24
N THR A 105 -22.44 29.61 1.54
CA THR A 105 -23.52 29.56 2.55
C THR A 105 -23.76 28.25 3.36
N THR A 106 -23.26 28.28 4.60
CA THR A 106 -23.96 27.96 5.87
C THR A 106 -24.77 26.65 6.00
N LYS A 107 -24.24 25.65 6.75
CA LYS A 107 -24.89 25.01 7.93
C LYS A 107 -24.14 23.78 8.45
N ASN A 108 -23.93 23.75 9.77
CA ASN A 108 -23.86 22.59 10.68
C ASN A 108 -24.19 21.20 10.07
N GLN A 109 -23.18 20.47 9.60
CA GLN A 109 -23.14 18.99 9.58
C GLN A 109 -21.68 18.52 9.66
N ILE A 110 -21.03 18.68 10.82
CA ILE A 110 -19.80 17.94 11.09
C ILE A 110 -20.19 16.59 11.71
N ASP A 111 -19.58 15.50 11.21
CA ASP A 111 -19.05 14.36 11.99
C ASP A 111 -19.36 12.92 11.52
N LYS A 112 -20.35 12.65 10.65
CA LYS A 112 -20.59 11.27 10.14
C LYS A 112 -19.95 10.91 8.79
N PRO A 113 -19.93 11.78 7.76
CA PRO A 113 -19.37 11.39 6.45
C PRO A 113 -17.84 11.40 6.44
N LEU A 114 -17.18 12.31 7.18
CA LEU A 114 -15.71 12.44 7.18
C LEU A 114 -15.00 11.27 7.89
N LEU A 115 -15.54 10.82 9.04
CA LEU A 115 -15.02 9.65 9.75
C LEU A 115 -15.13 8.38 8.89
N ARG A 116 -16.23 8.25 8.13
CA ARG A 116 -16.46 7.15 7.20
C ARG A 116 -15.45 7.16 6.06
N THR A 117 -15.22 8.31 5.43
CA THR A 117 -14.21 8.46 4.37
C THR A 117 -12.80 8.19 4.90
N GLY A 118 -12.46 8.70 6.09
CA GLY A 118 -11.18 8.43 6.74
C GLY A 118 -10.97 6.95 7.05
N LEU A 119 -11.98 6.27 7.60
CA LEU A 119 -11.92 4.84 7.91
C LEU A 119 -11.77 3.98 6.65
N PHE A 120 -12.56 4.24 5.60
CA PHE A 120 -12.42 3.50 4.34
C PHE A 120 -11.07 3.76 3.66
N THR A 121 -10.57 5.00 3.71
CA THR A 121 -9.23 5.33 3.21
C THR A 121 -8.15 4.59 3.99
N ALA A 122 -8.23 4.55 5.33
CA ALA A 122 -7.30 3.82 6.17
C ALA A 122 -7.34 2.30 5.92
N LEU A 123 -8.53 1.73 5.74
CA LEU A 123 -8.70 0.31 5.38
C LEU A 123 -8.12 0.01 4.00
N ALA A 124 -8.39 0.84 2.99
CA ALA A 124 -7.86 0.66 1.64
C ALA A 124 -6.32 0.69 1.63
N ILE A 125 -5.71 1.68 2.32
CA ILE A 125 -4.25 1.76 2.47
C ILE A 125 -3.72 0.56 3.23
N GLY A 126 -4.37 0.15 4.32
CA GLY A 126 -3.96 -1.01 5.11
C GLY A 126 -3.96 -2.31 4.30
N ILE A 127 -4.98 -2.52 3.47
CA ILE A 127 -5.07 -3.68 2.58
C ILE A 127 -3.99 -3.65 1.50
N HIS A 128 -3.61 -2.47 1.01
CA HIS A 128 -2.51 -2.32 0.04
C HIS A 128 -1.13 -2.61 0.66
N ASN A 129 -0.89 -2.11 1.87
CA ASN A 129 0.39 -2.28 2.56
C ASN A 129 0.59 -3.69 3.14
N LEU A 130 -0.48 -4.48 3.27
CA LEU A 130 -0.40 -5.84 3.82
C LEU A 130 0.45 -6.79 2.94
N PRO A 131 0.21 -6.90 1.62
CA PRO A 131 1.09 -7.65 0.72
C PRO A 131 2.55 -7.21 0.78
N GLU A 132 2.82 -5.91 0.82
CA GLU A 132 4.19 -5.36 0.88
C GLU A 132 4.89 -5.72 2.19
N GLY A 133 4.18 -5.65 3.31
CA GLY A 133 4.69 -6.05 4.62
C GLY A 133 5.00 -7.55 4.68
N LEU A 134 4.14 -8.40 4.11
CA LEU A 134 4.39 -9.84 4.01
C LEU A 134 5.61 -10.14 3.15
N ALA A 135 5.77 -9.44 2.02
CA ALA A 135 6.95 -9.58 1.16
C ALA A 135 8.23 -9.16 1.90
N THR A 136 8.24 -8.00 2.55
CA THR A 136 9.39 -7.48 3.32
C THR A 136 9.78 -8.43 4.47
N PHE A 137 8.79 -8.97 5.19
CA PHE A 137 9.02 -9.94 6.24
C PHE A 137 9.63 -11.23 5.69
N GLY A 138 9.06 -11.75 4.60
CA GLY A 138 9.50 -12.98 3.96
C GLY A 138 10.92 -12.91 3.39
N THR A 139 11.25 -11.81 2.70
CA THR A 139 12.59 -11.60 2.14
C THR A 139 13.64 -11.45 3.23
N THR A 140 13.38 -10.63 4.24
CA THR A 140 14.29 -10.45 5.39
C THR A 140 14.50 -11.74 6.17
N LEU A 141 13.49 -12.61 6.25
CA LEU A 141 13.61 -13.89 6.94
C LEU A 141 14.43 -14.91 6.14
N SER A 142 14.46 -14.78 4.81
CA SER A 142 15.20 -15.67 3.91
C SER A 142 16.65 -15.27 3.66
N ASP A 143 16.98 -14.01 3.96
CA ASP A 143 18.35 -13.46 3.95
C ASP A 143 19.11 -13.84 5.24
#